data_AF-A0A3B0WAR9-F1
#
_entry.id   AF-A0A3B0WAR9-F1
#
_cell.length_a   1.000
_cell.length_b   1.000
_cell.length_c   1.000
_cell.angle_alpha   90.00
_cell.angle_beta   90.00
_cell.angle_gamma   90.00
#
_symmetry.space_group_name_H-M   'P 1'
#
loop_
_entity.id
_entity.type
_entity.pdbx_description
1 polymer ?
#
loop_
_entity_poly.entity_id
_entity_poly.type
_entity_poly.pdbx_seq_one_letter_code
_entity_poly.pdbx_strand_id
1 'polypeptide(L)' 'MLVGGFGEAALVSESHKPGVSREQRISGEGLKRLQKQLQSGVRISEFVLQQWVKRYGEAAIDIIKKYG' A
#
# COMPACT_ATOMS: atom_id res chain seq x y z
N MET A 1 6.74 -47.34 13.87
CA MET A 1 7.69 -46.21 13.91
C MET A 1 8.04 -45.92 12.44
N LEU A 2 7.32 -45.04 11.73
CA LEU A 2 7.58 -43.58 11.54
C LEU A 2 9.07 -43.35 11.19
N VAL A 3 9.50 -42.80 10.04
CA VAL A 3 9.05 -41.73 9.11
C VAL A 3 9.83 -41.91 7.79
N GLY A 4 9.48 -41.45 6.59
CA GLY A 4 8.77 -40.27 6.13
C GLY A 4 9.64 -39.61 5.04
N GLY A 5 9.34 -39.88 3.76
CA GLY A 5 10.02 -39.30 2.62
C GLY A 5 9.00 -38.79 1.62
N PHE A 6 8.72 -37.48 1.67
CA PHE A 6 7.94 -36.77 0.67
C PHE A 6 8.72 -35.52 0.26
N GLY A 7 9.05 -35.44 -1.02
CA GLY A 7 9.50 -34.21 -1.64
C GLY A 7 8.32 -33.26 -1.78
N GLU A 8 8.51 -32.01 -1.37
CA GLU A 8 7.63 -30.91 -1.71
C GLU A 8 8.40 -29.88 -2.53
N ALA A 9 7.99 -29.78 -3.78
CA ALA A 9 8.24 -28.65 -4.64
C ALA A 9 7.48 -27.43 -4.10
N ALA A 10 8.20 -26.34 -3.84
CA ALA A 10 7.62 -24.99 -3.87
C ALA A 10 8.72 -23.95 -4.09
N LEU A 11 8.97 -23.69 -5.37
CA LEU A 11 9.54 -22.43 -5.85
C LEU A 11 8.50 -21.34 -5.57
N VAL A 12 8.80 -20.43 -4.63
CA VAL A 12 8.40 -19.00 -4.57
C VAL A 12 8.52 -18.54 -3.13
N SER A 13 9.52 -17.70 -2.87
CA SER A 13 9.37 -16.60 -1.94
C SER A 13 10.39 -15.55 -2.34
N GLU A 14 9.97 -14.66 -3.24
CA GLU A 14 10.53 -13.33 -3.37
C GLU A 14 10.80 -12.77 -1.98
N SER A 15 12.09 -12.67 -1.66
CA SER A 15 12.71 -11.84 -0.64
C SER A 15 11.75 -11.27 0.41
N HIS A 16 11.30 -12.13 1.32
CA HIS A 16 10.57 -11.75 2.52
C HIS A 16 11.55 -10.95 3.39
N LYS A 17 11.65 -9.63 3.19
CA LYS A 17 12.34 -8.70 4.11
C LYS A 17 11.44 -8.53 5.35
N PRO A 18 11.70 -9.21 6.48
CA PRO A 18 10.91 -9.03 7.68
C PRO A 18 11.48 -7.81 8.39
N GLY A 19 10.99 -6.63 8.05
CA GLY A 19 11.55 -5.39 8.61
C GLY A 19 11.08 -4.10 7.96
N VAL A 20 10.27 -4.15 6.89
CA VAL A 20 9.56 -2.96 6.44
C VAL A 20 8.29 -2.82 7.28
N SER A 21 8.42 -2.00 8.31
CA SER A 21 7.40 -1.57 9.28
C SER A 21 6.00 -1.56 8.66
N ARG A 22 5.01 -2.15 9.35
CA ARG A 22 3.60 -2.19 8.91
C ARG A 22 3.10 -0.84 8.36
N GLU A 23 3.62 0.26 8.89
CA GLU A 23 3.36 1.63 8.41
C GLU A 23 3.78 1.90 6.96
N GLN A 24 4.92 1.37 6.47
CA GLN A 24 5.35 1.52 5.07
C GLN A 24 4.48 0.72 4.10
N ARG A 25 4.00 -0.47 4.50
CA ARG A 25 3.11 -1.30 3.66
C ARG A 25 1.73 -0.67 3.52
N ILE A 26 1.18 -0.16 4.63
CA ILE A 26 -0.11 0.55 4.64
C ILE A 26 -0.02 1.87 3.86
N SER A 27 1.15 2.53 3.88
CA SER A 27 1.39 3.77 3.13
C SER A 27 1.30 3.62 1.62
N GLY A 28 1.85 2.55 1.06
CA GLY A 28 1.78 2.29 -0.38
C GLY A 28 0.36 1.99 -0.89
N GLU A 29 -0.41 1.20 -0.14
CA GLU A 29 -1.79 0.85 -0.53
C GLU A 29 -2.77 2.02 -0.36
N GLY A 30 -2.63 2.80 0.71
CA GLY A 30 -3.46 3.99 0.94
C GLY A 30 -3.32 4.99 -0.20
N LEU A 31 -2.08 5.37 -0.54
CA LEU A 31 -1.80 6.35 -1.60
C LEU A 31 -2.32 5.88 -2.96
N LYS A 32 -2.21 4.58 -3.27
CA LYS A 32 -2.79 3.99 -4.49
C LYS A 32 -4.32 4.13 -4.52
N ARG A 33 -5.01 4.01 -3.39
CA ARG A 33 -6.47 4.22 -3.31
C ARG A 33 -6.82 5.69 -3.54
N LEU A 34 -6.14 6.62 -2.86
CA LEU A 34 -6.33 8.05 -3.05
C LEU A 34 -6.19 8.43 -4.53
N GLN A 35 -5.10 7.96 -5.17
CA GLN A 35 -4.85 8.18 -6.59
C GLN A 35 -6.00 7.64 -7.45
N LYS A 36 -6.44 6.39 -7.24
CA LYS A 36 -7.55 5.81 -8.01
C LYS A 36 -8.85 6.60 -7.85
N GLN A 37 -9.16 7.03 -6.63
CA GLN A 37 -10.39 7.80 -6.37
C GLN A 37 -10.35 9.13 -7.10
N LEU A 38 -9.25 9.87 -7.02
CA LEU A 38 -9.10 11.15 -7.73
C LEU A 38 -9.07 10.97 -9.26
N GLN A 39 -8.34 9.97 -9.77
CA GLN A 39 -8.35 9.63 -11.21
C GLN A 39 -9.74 9.25 -11.72
N SER A 40 -10.56 8.62 -10.88
CA SER A 40 -11.94 8.25 -11.24
C SER A 40 -12.90 9.44 -11.19
N GLY A 41 -12.42 10.66 -10.91
CA GLY A 41 -13.24 11.88 -10.81
C GLY A 41 -14.06 11.95 -9.52
N VAL A 42 -13.72 11.15 -8.50
CA VAL A 42 -14.41 11.20 -7.21
C VAL A 42 -14.04 12.51 -6.52
N ARG A 43 -15.05 13.32 -6.24
CA ARG A 43 -14.88 14.57 -5.50
C ARG A 43 -14.68 14.27 -4.02
N ILE A 44 -13.42 14.17 -3.60
CA ILE A 44 -13.05 13.93 -2.20
C ILE A 44 -13.11 15.25 -1.43
N SER A 45 -13.78 15.26 -0.28
CA SER A 45 -13.86 16.44 0.58
C SER A 45 -12.48 16.89 1.07
N GLU A 46 -12.27 18.21 1.16
CA GLU A 46 -11.03 18.81 1.63
C GLU A 46 -10.58 18.29 2.99
N PHE A 47 -11.50 18.04 3.93
CA PHE A 47 -11.18 17.42 5.22
C PHE A 47 -10.52 16.05 5.08
N VAL A 48 -10.98 15.23 4.15
CA VAL A 48 -10.42 13.90 3.88
C VAL A 48 -9.05 14.06 3.23
N LEU A 49 -8.90 14.96 2.26
CA LEU A 49 -7.61 15.28 1.65
C LEU A 49 -6.58 15.74 2.69
N GLN A 50 -6.98 16.57 3.65
CA GLN A 50 -6.13 16.98 4.77
C GLN A 50 -5.74 15.80 5.67
N GLN A 51 -6.61 14.81 5.89
CA GLN A 51 -6.24 13.57 6.59
C GLN A 51 -5.20 12.76 5.81
N TRP A 52 -5.34 12.70 4.48
CA TRP A 52 -4.35 12.06 3.61
C TRP A 52 -2.99 12.76 3.70
N VAL A 53 -2.97 14.10 3.65
CA VAL A 53 -1.75 14.89 3.81
C VAL A 53 -1.14 14.72 5.20
N LYS A 54 -1.95 14.69 6.27
CA LYS A 54 -1.44 14.42 7.63
C LYS A 54 -0.83 13.03 7.79
N ARG A 55 -1.40 12.03 7.10
CA ARG A 55 -1.00 10.63 7.25
C ARG A 55 0.15 10.22 6.34
N TYR A 56 0.25 10.78 5.15
CA TYR A 56 1.21 10.39 4.13
C TYR A 56 2.09 11.54 3.63
N GLY A 57 1.91 12.75 4.17
CA GLY A 57 2.75 13.91 3.91
C GLY A 57 2.76 14.32 2.44
N GLU A 58 3.96 14.61 1.95
CA GLU A 58 4.21 15.12 0.60
C GLU A 58 3.71 14.18 -0.50
N ALA A 59 3.74 12.86 -0.28
CA ALA A 59 3.26 11.89 -1.26
C ALA A 59 1.75 12.01 -1.52
N ALA A 60 0.95 12.35 -0.50
CA ALA A 60 -0.47 12.64 -0.71
C ALA A 60 -0.67 13.99 -1.42
N ILE A 61 0.12 15.01 -1.08
CA ILE A 61 0.04 16.32 -1.72
C ILE A 61 0.30 16.20 -3.23
N ASP A 62 1.32 15.44 -3.65
CA ASP A 62 1.64 15.23 -5.06
C ASP A 62 0.45 14.60 -5.82
N ILE A 63 -0.15 13.55 -5.25
CA ILE A 63 -1.31 12.87 -5.83
C ILE A 63 -2.52 13.80 -5.93
N ILE A 64 -2.79 14.59 -4.89
CA ILE A 64 -3.90 15.55 -4.87
C ILE A 64 -3.70 16.63 -5.93
N LYS A 65 -2.49 17.20 -6.04
CA LYS A 65 -2.19 18.20 -7.07
C LYS A 65 -2.29 17.65 -8.49
N LYS A 66 -2.00 16.37 -8.68
CA LYS A 66 -1.95 15.73 -10.00
C LYS A 66 -3.32 15.27 -10.50
N TYR A 67 -4.26 14.94 -9.60
CA TYR A 67 -5.53 14.32 -9.96
C TYR A 67 -6.79 14.95 -9.33
N GLY A 68 -6.64 15.86 -8.36
CA GLY A 68 -7.74 16.53 -7.67
C GLY A 68 -8.23 17.79 -8.36
#